data_AF-A0A7V1LVU3-F1
#
_entry.id   AF-A0A7V1LVU3-F1
#
_cell.length_a   1.000
_cell.length_b   1.000
_cell.length_c   1.000
_cell.angle_alpha   90.00
_cell.angle_beta   90.00
_cell.angle_gamma   90.00
#
_symmetry.space_group_name_H-M   'P 1'
#
loop_
_entity.id
_entity.type
_entity.pdbx_description
1 polymer ?
#
loop_
_entity_poly.entity_id
_entity_poly.type
_entity_poly.pdbx_seq_one_letter_code
_entity_poly.pdbx_strand_id
1 'polypeptide(L)' 'SEGPVGKFIEKRGEGLHHIAFGVDNLKSSLKELSYKNIKLIDNEPKKGTDNLEIAFIHPKAANGVLTELCETKK' A
#
# COMPACT_ATOMS: atom_id res chain seq x y z
N SER A 1 8.45 13.27 -14.95
CA SER A 1 9.51 12.60 -14.16
C SER A 1 9.40 12.85 -12.65
N GLU A 2 8.61 13.80 -12.15
CA GLU A 2 8.49 14.02 -10.70
C GLU A 2 7.40 13.15 -10.05
N GLY A 3 7.67 12.64 -8.84
CA GLY A 3 6.75 11.82 -8.05
C GLY A 3 6.88 10.28 -8.23
N PRO A 4 6.25 9.47 -7.36
CA PRO A 4 6.39 8.01 -7.36
C PRO A 4 5.94 7.34 -8.67
N VAL A 5 4.83 7.79 -9.25
CA VAL A 5 4.30 7.23 -10.50
C VAL A 5 5.19 7.58 -11.70
N GLY A 6 5.69 8.82 -11.77
CA GLY A 6 6.65 9.22 -12.82
C GLY A 6 7.91 8.36 -12.80
N LYS A 7 8.49 8.14 -11.62
CA LYS A 7 9.64 7.26 -11.43
C LYS A 7 9.33 5.79 -11.76
N PHE A 8 8.10 5.33 -11.57
CA PHE A 8 7.68 3.99 -11.96
C PHE A 8 7.66 3.84 -13.48
N ILE A 9 7.00 4.76 -14.18
CA ILE A 9 6.87 4.74 -15.65
C ILE A 9 8.26 4.78 -16.31
N GLU A 10 9.17 5.63 -15.83
CA GLU A 10 10.55 5.68 -16.35
C GLU A 10 11.32 4.37 -16.22
N LYS A 11 11.08 3.61 -15.14
CA LYS A 11 11.82 2.39 -14.83
C LYS A 11 11.18 1.14 -15.41
N ARG A 12 9.86 1.13 -15.61
CA ARG A 12 9.08 -0.08 -15.91
C ARG A 12 8.20 0.04 -17.16
N GLY A 13 8.05 1.25 -17.72
CA GLY A 13 7.06 1.55 -18.74
C GLY A 13 5.66 1.78 -18.13
N GLU A 14 4.70 2.12 -18.97
CA GLU A 14 3.29 2.22 -18.58
C GLU A 14 2.72 0.84 -18.22
N GLY A 15 1.78 0.80 -17.28
CA GLY A 15 1.12 -0.44 -16.86
C GLY A 15 0.58 -0.38 -15.44
N LEU A 16 0.29 -1.56 -14.87
CA LEU A 16 -0.24 -1.69 -13.51
C LEU A 16 0.81 -1.29 -12.47
N HIS A 17 0.53 -0.22 -11.71
CA HIS A 17 1.45 0.30 -10.71
C HIS A 17 1.32 -0.39 -9.34
N HIS A 18 0.10 -0.51 -8.82
CA HIS A 18 -0.21 -1.19 -7.56
C HIS A 18 -1.68 -1.63 -7.54
N ILE A 19 -2.05 -2.43 -6.54
CA ILE A 19 -3.42 -2.86 -6.26
C ILE A 19 -3.77 -2.38 -4.84
N ALA A 20 -4.97 -1.84 -4.65
CA ALA A 20 -5.49 -1.44 -3.35
C ALA A 20 -6.60 -2.39 -2.89
N PHE A 21 -6.55 -2.80 -1.61
CA PHE A 21 -7.61 -3.58 -0.95
C PHE A 21 -8.28 -2.75 0.14
N GLY A 22 -9.61 -2.68 0.09
CA GLY A 22 -10.42 -2.10 1.14
C GLY A 22 -10.43 -2.99 2.39
N VAL A 23 -10.19 -2.40 3.56
CA VAL A 23 -10.24 -3.07 4.87
C VAL A 23 -11.16 -2.30 5.81
N ASP A 24 -11.83 -3.02 6.72
CA ASP A 24 -12.75 -2.40 7.68
C ASP A 24 -12.02 -1.71 8.84
N ASN A 25 -10.84 -2.20 9.23
CA ASN A 25 -9.98 -1.58 10.23
C ASN A 25 -8.50 -1.66 9.86
N LEU A 26 -7.91 -0.54 9.44
CA LEU A 26 -6.54 -0.53 8.93
C LEU A 26 -5.51 -0.77 10.04
N LYS A 27 -5.69 -0.15 11.21
CA LYS A 27 -4.76 -0.29 12.34
C LYS A 27 -4.66 -1.73 12.84
N SER A 28 -5.80 -2.43 12.92
CA SER A 28 -5.85 -3.84 13.29
C SER A 28 -5.17 -4.72 12.23
N SER A 29 -5.45 -4.45 10.96
CA SER A 29 -4.84 -5.16 9.83
C SER A 29 -3.31 -5.04 9.83
N LEU A 30 -2.78 -3.84 10.06
CA LEU A 30 -1.33 -3.60 10.14
C LEU A 30 -0.68 -4.34 11.32
N LYS A 31 -1.35 -4.38 12.49
CA LYS A 31 -0.87 -5.16 13.64
C LYS A 31 -0.80 -6.65 13.32
N GLU A 32 -1.84 -7.20 12.68
CA GLU A 32 -1.88 -8.61 12.29
C GLU A 32 -0.75 -8.94 11.30
N LEU A 33 -0.56 -8.11 10.27
CA LEU A 33 0.49 -8.29 9.28
C LEU A 33 1.88 -8.21 9.90
N SER A 34 2.11 -7.25 10.80
CA SER A 34 3.36 -7.11 11.53
C SER A 34 3.64 -8.33 12.44
N TYR A 35 2.62 -8.82 13.16
CA TYR A 35 2.72 -10.05 13.96
C TYR A 35 3.07 -11.28 13.11
N LYS A 36 2.58 -11.33 11.88
CA LYS A 36 2.91 -12.37 10.89
C LYS A 36 4.27 -12.17 10.21
N ASN A 37 5.07 -11.19 10.64
CA ASN A 37 6.36 -10.82 10.04
C ASN A 37 6.25 -10.43 8.55
N ILE A 38 5.09 -9.95 8.11
CA ILE A 38 4.91 -9.42 6.76
C ILE A 38 5.61 -8.06 6.68
N LYS A 39 6.44 -7.90 5.64
CA LYS A 39 7.21 -6.66 5.45
C LYS A 39 6.28 -5.52 5.00
N LEU A 40 6.06 -4.56 5.89
CA LEU A 40 5.34 -3.31 5.62
C LEU A 40 6.29 -2.21 5.12
N ILE A 41 5.76 -1.29 4.31
CA ILE A 41 6.41 0.00 4.03
C ILE A 41 5.98 1.00 5.10
N ASP A 42 4.68 1.05 5.38
CA ASP A 42 4.11 1.92 6.41
C ASP A 42 3.65 1.07 7.60
N ASN A 43 4.23 1.31 8.78
CA ASN A 43 3.84 0.61 10.02
C ASN A 43 2.64 1.25 10.73
N GLU A 44 2.29 2.48 10.34
CA GLU A 44 1.13 3.22 10.83
C GLU A 44 0.34 3.78 9.64
N PRO A 45 -0.98 3.97 9.77
CA PRO A 45 -1.78 4.61 8.74
C PRO A 45 -1.23 6.00 8.37
N LYS A 46 -1.32 6.34 7.09
CA LYS A 46 -1.05 7.69 6.58
C LYS A 46 -2.24 8.21 5.78
N LYS A 47 -2.32 9.53 5.62
CA LYS A 47 -3.35 10.14 4.78
C LYS A 47 -3.09 9.83 3.30
N GLY A 48 -4.07 9.22 2.68
CA GLY A 48 -4.15 8.98 1.24
C GLY A 48 -5.04 9.99 0.53
N THR A 49 -5.45 9.60 -0.68
CA THR A 49 -6.44 10.33 -1.49
C THR A 49 -7.80 10.35 -0.79
N ASP A 50 -8.61 11.38 -1.05
CA ASP A 50 -9.98 11.51 -0.52
C ASP A 50 -10.10 11.41 1.02
N ASN A 51 -9.03 11.80 1.73
CA ASN A 51 -8.89 11.68 3.19
C ASN A 51 -9.01 10.25 3.74
N LEU A 52 -8.83 9.23 2.90
CA LEU A 52 -8.76 7.84 3.37
C LEU A 52 -7.47 7.60 4.13
N GLU A 53 -7.54 6.77 5.17
CA GLU A 53 -6.34 6.23 5.80
C GLU A 53 -5.83 5.05 4.98
N ILE A 54 -4.55 5.08 4.63
CA ILE A 54 -3.91 4.06 3.79
C ILE A 54 -2.58 3.58 4.40
N ALA A 55 -2.11 2.42 3.96
CA ALA A 55 -0.75 1.94 4.24
C ALA A 55 -0.30 0.96 3.14
N PHE A 56 1.01 0.91 2.89
CA PHE A 56 1.57 0.02 1.87
C PHE A 56 2.30 -1.20 2.45
N ILE A 57 2.10 -2.35 1.82
CA ILE A 57 2.88 -3.56 2.00
C ILE A 57 4.04 -3.55 0.99
N HIS A 58 5.23 -3.96 1.43
CA HIS A 58 6.41 -3.98 0.59
C HIS A 58 6.30 -5.08 -0.49
N PRO A 59 6.61 -4.81 -1.79
CA PRO A 59 6.48 -5.80 -2.87
C PRO A 59 7.17 -7.15 -2.63
N LYS A 60 8.33 -7.14 -1.96
CA LYS A 60 9.04 -8.37 -1.49
C LYS A 60 8.20 -9.31 -0.63
N ALA A 61 7.15 -8.83 0.04
CA ALA A 61 6.22 -9.65 0.81
C ALA A 61 4.94 -9.98 0.04
N ALA A 62 4.78 -9.46 -1.18
CA ALA A 62 3.58 -9.59 -2.01
C ALA A 62 3.93 -9.96 -3.47
N ASN A 63 4.88 -10.89 -3.65
CA ASN A 63 5.27 -11.44 -4.96
C ASN A 63 5.58 -10.38 -6.04
N GLY A 64 6.18 -9.26 -5.65
CA GLY A 64 6.57 -8.18 -6.58
C GLY A 64 5.49 -7.12 -6.80
N VAL A 65 4.30 -7.25 -6.21
CA VAL A 65 3.21 -6.28 -6.34
C VAL A 65 3.26 -5.28 -5.19
N LEU A 66 3.34 -3.99 -5.51
CA LEU A 66 3.08 -2.95 -4.52
C LEU A 66 1.60 -3.03 -4.13
N THR A 67 1.32 -3.21 -2.84
CA THR A 67 -0.03 -3.45 -2.35
C THR A 67 -0.40 -2.37 -1.35
N GLU A 68 -1.52 -1.71 -1.57
CA GLU A 68 -2.10 -0.70 -0.69
C GLU A 68 -3.26 -1.32 0.11
N LEU A 69 -3.36 -0.97 1.38
CA LEU A 69 -4.56 -1.19 2.20
C LEU A 69 -5.20 0.18 2.43
N CYS A 70 -6.50 0.29 2.20
CA CYS A 70 -7.26 1.50 2.43
C CYS A 70 -8.43 1.22 3.39
N GLU A 71 -8.58 2.06 4.42
CA GLU A 71 -9.73 1.94 5.32
C GLU A 71 -10.96 2.53 4.65
N THR A 72 -11.87 1.66 4.23
CA THR A 72 -13.15 2.09 3.65
C THR A 72 -14.24 1.88 4.67
N LYS A 73 -14.91 2.96 5.08
CA LYS A 73 -16.16 2.82 5.83
C LYS A 73 -17.22 2.31 4.85
N LYS A 74 -17.65 1.07 5.01
CA LYS A 74 -18.90 0.60 4.41
C LYS A 74 -20.09 1.27 5.08
#